data_AF-X8DQG9-F1
#
_entry.id   AF-X8DQG9-F1
#
_cell.length_a   1.000
_cell.length_b   1.000
_cell.length_c   1.000
_cell.angle_alpha   90.00
_cell.angle_beta   90.00
_cell.angle_gamma   90.00
#
_symmetry.space_group_name_H-M   'P 1'
#
loop_
_entity.id
_entity.type
_entity.pdbx_description
1 polymer ?
#
loop_
_entity_poly.entity_id
_entity_poly.type
_entity_poly.pdbx_seq_one_letter_code
_entity_poly.pdbx_strand_id
1 'polypeptide(L)' 'MINHVAMHCLVPQLPFGGVGASGMGAYHGRWGFEALSHRRAVLAKLAKPDPALMYPPYSSRAIAIMRRLL' A
#
# COMPACT_ATOMS: atom_id res chain seq x y z
N MET A 1 -3.47 -26.97 0.26
CA MET A 1 -2.76 -28.17 0.74
C MET A 1 -3.53 -29.37 0.23
N ILE A 2 -2.89 -30.28 -0.51
CA ILE A 2 -3.57 -31.46 -1.05
C ILE A 2 -2.84 -32.68 -0.47
N ASN A 3 -3.59 -33.66 0.03
CA ASN A 3 -3.11 -34.93 0.61
C ASN A 3 -2.31 -34.85 1.94
N HIS A 4 -2.23 -33.69 2.59
CA HIS A 4 -1.57 -33.51 3.89
C HIS A 4 -2.37 -32.56 4.80
N VAL A 5 -2.15 -32.64 6.11
CA VAL A 5 -2.81 -31.82 7.14
C VAL A 5 -1.76 -31.04 7.93
N ALA A 6 -2.09 -29.83 8.37
CA ALA A 6 -1.32 -28.95 9.27
C ALA A 6 0.09 -28.49 8.82
N MET A 7 0.75 -29.13 7.86
CA MET A 7 2.13 -28.72 7.46
C MET A 7 2.21 -27.32 6.86
N HIS A 8 1.10 -26.75 6.35
CA HIS A 8 1.08 -25.38 5.84
C HIS A 8 1.36 -24.34 6.94
N CYS A 9 1.11 -24.68 8.22
CA CYS A 9 1.45 -23.83 9.36
C CYS A 9 2.95 -23.82 9.66
N LEU A 10 3.71 -24.81 9.18
CA LEU A 10 5.14 -24.95 9.48
C LEU A 10 6.05 -24.28 8.44
N VAL A 11 5.47 -23.76 7.35
CA VAL A 11 6.23 -23.12 6.27
C VAL A 11 6.29 -21.62 6.54
N PRO A 12 7.44 -21.07 7.00
CA PRO A 12 7.55 -19.66 7.37
C PRO A 12 7.49 -18.71 6.15
N GLN A 13 7.59 -19.26 4.94
CA GLN A 13 7.46 -18.53 3.67
C GLN A 13 6.02 -18.44 3.16
N LEU A 14 5.03 -18.98 3.89
CA LEU A 14 3.63 -18.84 3.53
C LEU A 14 2.90 -17.97 4.54
N PRO A 15 2.04 -17.03 4.10
CA PRO A 15 1.21 -16.25 5.01
C PRO A 15 0.21 -17.20 5.68
N PHE A 16 0.24 -17.25 7.02
CA PHE A 16 -0.72 -18.00 7.81
C PHE A 16 -1.69 -17.04 8.49
N GLY A 17 -2.98 -17.22 8.22
CA GLY A 17 -4.04 -16.31 8.66
C GLY A 17 -5.42 -16.83 8.28
N GLY A 18 -6.44 -16.32 8.95
CA GLY A 18 -7.84 -16.64 8.71
C GLY A 18 -8.55 -15.60 7.82
N VAL A 19 -9.76 -15.93 7.39
CA VAL A 19 -10.70 -15.03 6.71
C VAL A 19 -12.10 -15.19 7.29
N GLY A 20 -12.80 -14.07 7.55
CA GLY A 20 -14.17 -14.06 8.07
C GLY A 20 -14.24 -14.53 9.53
N ALA A 21 -15.10 -15.51 9.83
CA ALA A 21 -15.24 -16.06 11.20
C ALA A 21 -13.96 -16.75 11.71
N SER A 22 -13.05 -17.13 10.82
CA SER A 22 -11.76 -17.75 11.18
C SER A 22 -10.66 -16.74 11.52
N GLY A 23 -10.92 -15.43 11.40
CA GLY A 23 -10.00 -14.35 11.74
C GLY A 23 -9.71 -13.40 10.57
N MET A 24 -8.81 -12.44 10.80
CA MET A 24 -8.36 -11.47 9.80
C MET A 24 -6.87 -11.17 9.96
N GLY A 25 -6.20 -10.90 8.84
CA GLY A 25 -4.76 -10.69 8.80
C GLY A 25 -3.99 -12.01 8.66
N ALA A 26 -2.68 -11.90 8.43
CA ALA A 26 -1.79 -13.03 8.29
C ALA A 26 -0.42 -12.72 8.88
N TYR A 27 0.28 -13.74 9.35
CA TYR A 27 1.62 -13.67 9.87
C TYR A 27 2.49 -14.80 9.29
N HIS A 28 3.69 -14.98 9.84
CA HIS A 28 4.88 -15.70 9.34
C HIS A 28 5.89 -14.81 8.63
N GLY A 29 7.17 -15.04 8.96
CA GLY A 29 8.32 -14.42 8.31
C GLY A 29 8.10 -12.92 8.03
N ARG A 30 8.08 -12.58 6.74
CA ARG A 30 7.84 -11.22 6.25
C ARG A 30 6.46 -10.68 6.64
N TRP A 31 5.40 -11.47 6.51
CA TRP A 31 4.03 -11.03 6.83
C TRP A 31 3.87 -10.73 8.33
N GLY A 32 4.55 -11.49 9.19
CA GLY A 32 4.59 -11.21 10.63
C GLY A 32 5.27 -9.86 10.94
N PHE A 33 6.40 -9.59 10.30
CA PHE A 33 7.07 -8.29 10.43
C PHE A 33 6.20 -7.14 9.92
N GLU A 34 5.58 -7.31 8.76
CA GLU A 34 4.70 -6.31 8.16
C GLU A 34 3.43 -6.08 8.97
N ALA A 35 2.88 -7.10 9.63
CA ALA A 35 1.69 -7.00 10.48
C ALA A 35 1.97 -6.21 11.78
N LEU A 36 3.20 -6.28 12.30
CA LEU A 36 3.63 -5.57 13.50
C LEU A 36 4.33 -4.24 13.21
N SER A 37 4.53 -3.92 11.92
CA SER A 37 5.21 -2.70 11.49
C SER A 37 4.22 -1.70 10.91
N HIS A 38 4.41 -0.43 11.24
CA HIS A 38 3.68 0.64 10.60
C HIS A 38 4.42 1.10 9.34
N ARG A 39 3.83 0.86 8.16
CA ARG A 39 4.38 1.36 6.88
C ARG A 39 4.18 2.88 6.78
N ARG A 40 5.19 3.63 7.20
CA ARG A 40 5.19 5.10 7.12
C ARG A 40 5.46 5.55 5.69
N ALA A 41 4.47 6.19 5.07
CA ALA A 41 4.68 6.89 3.80
C ALA A 41 5.55 8.14 4.02
N VAL A 42 6.59 8.29 3.20
CA VAL A 42 7.46 9.47 3.19
C VAL A 42 7.55 9.98 1.76
N LEU A 43 7.08 11.20 1.52
CA LEU A 43 7.23 11.89 0.24
C LEU A 43 8.47 12.78 0.31
N ALA A 44 9.52 12.41 -0.42
CA ALA A 44 10.71 13.24 -0.59
C ALA A 44 10.57 14.06 -1.88
N LYS A 45 10.54 15.38 -1.75
CA LYS A 45 10.43 16.31 -2.88
C LYS A 45 11.69 17.15 -2.96
N LEU A 46 12.24 17.30 -4.15
CA LEU A 46 13.37 18.18 -4.39
C LEU A 46 12.93 19.64 -4.19
N ALA A 47 13.84 20.51 -3.74
CA ALA A 47 13.61 21.96 -3.57
C ALA A 47 13.39 22.73 -4.90
N LYS A 48 13.05 22.03 -5.98
CA LYS A 48 12.73 22.65 -7.26
C LYS A 48 11.36 23.31 -7.15
N PRO A 49 11.17 24.50 -7.77
CA PRO A 49 9.88 25.17 -7.77
C PRO A 49 8.83 24.27 -8.43
N ASP A 50 7.64 24.26 -7.84
CA ASP A 50 6.50 23.54 -8.40
C ASP A 50 6.02 24.13 -9.72
N PRO A 51 5.36 23.33 -10.57
CA PRO A 51 4.67 23.86 -11.73
C PRO A 51 3.71 24.97 -11.32
N ALA A 52 3.71 26.09 -12.05
CA ALA A 52 2.80 27.22 -11.81
C ALA A 52 1.32 26.84 -11.84
N LEU A 53 1.00 25.68 -12.42
CA LEU A 53 -0.34 25.07 -12.42
C LEU A 53 -0.87 24.72 -11.01
N MET A 54 0.02 24.53 -10.03
CA MET A 54 -0.31 24.14 -8.66
C MET A 54 -0.63 25.33 -7.76
N TYR A 55 -0.41 26.57 -8.22
CA TYR A 55 -0.63 27.80 -7.47
C TYR A 55 -1.67 28.71 -8.14
N PRO A 56 -2.46 29.48 -7.37
CA PRO A 56 -3.39 30.45 -7.92
C PRO A 56 -2.65 31.65 -8.58
N PRO A 57 -3.27 32.34 -9.56
CA PRO A 57 -4.65 32.19 -10.04
C PRO A 57 -4.82 31.09 -11.11
N TYR A 58 -5.78 30.19 -10.90
CA TYR A 58 -6.13 29.13 -11.84
C TYR A 58 -6.89 29.70 -13.05
N SER A 59 -6.17 29.94 -14.15
CA SER A 59 -6.81 30.35 -15.41
C SER A 59 -7.76 29.27 -15.95
N SER A 60 -8.72 29.64 -16.80
CA SER A 60 -9.65 28.70 -17.44
C SER A 60 -8.91 27.60 -18.23
N ARG A 61 -7.74 27.93 -18.78
CA ARG A 61 -6.84 26.98 -19.45
C ARG A 61 -6.17 26.02 -18.47
N ALA A 62 -5.71 26.52 -17.31
CA ALA A 62 -5.14 25.71 -16.24
C ALA A 62 -6.15 24.68 -15.69
N ILE A 63 -7.41 25.10 -15.50
CA ILE A 63 -8.51 24.21 -15.08
C ILE A 63 -8.82 23.15 -16.15
N ALA A 64 -8.84 23.54 -17.42
CA ALA A 64 -9.07 22.61 -18.53
C ALA A 64 -7.94 21.56 -18.65
N ILE A 65 -6.69 21.94 -18.39
CA ILE A 65 -5.54 21.02 -18.37
C ILE A 65 -5.62 20.07 -17.17
N MET A 66 -5.91 20.57 -15.96
CA MET A 66 -6.08 19.73 -14.78
C MET A 66 -7.18 18.68 -14.97
N ARG A 67 -8.36 19.06 -15.48
CA ARG A 67 -9.49 18.15 -15.72
C ARG A 67 -9.23 17.07 -16.78
N ARG A 68 -8.22 17.25 -17.63
CA ARG A 68 -7.87 16.30 -18.68
C ARG A 68 -6.79 15.30 -18.25
N LEU A 69 -6.03 15.65 -17.21
CA LEU A 69 -4.91 14.86 -16.68
C LEU A 69 -5.28 14.06 -15.42
N LEU A 70 -6.25 14.53 -14.64
CA LEU A 70 -6.92 13.81 -13.55
C LEU A 70 -8.07 12.96 -14.12
#